data_AF-A0A0C3Q3I3-F1
#
_entry.id   AF-A0A0C3Q3I3-F1
#
_cell.length_a   1.000
_cell.length_b   1.000
_cell.length_c   1.000
_cell.angle_alpha   90.00
_cell.angle_beta   90.00
_cell.angle_gamma   90.00
#
_symmetry.space_group_name_H-M   'P 1'
#
loop_
_entity.id
_entity.type
_entity.pdbx_description
1 polymer ?
#
loop_
_entity_poly.entity_id
_entity_poly.type
_entity_poly.pdbx_seq_one_letter_code
_entity_poly.pdbx_strand_id
1 'polypeptide(L)'
;GKSTCLKQFQLLYAPASFSAERDSWKAIIYLNLVKSIRKVLDVISHDDDTFSDDGDNNPNSCQSTDDTYAQFAAIKLRLSPLALADELLIKWLAGPGEEEATQFGSWAPHPTSSTSRIKEVFVRSSSNWKSGLFSGGHGGAKRKENGSGAEGERKSAEKDDPFGIVNACRDDMGTLWKDQNVQGILRRKGIRLEEMPGFYLNDIHRVTTKTYSPSNQDVLNARLKTVGVVEHLFQLENGGEKGMDWRIFDVGGHRDQRQTWAPFFDDVNAIIFLAPISAFDQVLVEDKKVNRIEDSLLLFRSICVNKLLGKVNIVLFLNKIDILERKLKAGVKVSRYVRSYGERPNELQPVASYFLSKFMAVHKESTPNPLRELYPHLTKVTDTEASAALISDVREMILRKHLQDSSLM
;
A
#
# COMPACT_ATOMS: atom_id res chain seq x y z
N GLY A 1 -3.19 4.28 -0.85
CA GLY A 1 -3.45 5.58 -1.47
C GLY A 1 -4.43 5.38 -2.59
N LYS A 2 -3.99 5.48 -3.85
CA LYS A 2 -4.84 5.29 -5.05
C LYS A 2 -5.59 3.96 -5.08
N SER A 3 -4.87 2.84 -4.99
CA SER A 3 -5.48 1.51 -4.95
C SER A 3 -6.37 1.29 -3.71
N THR A 4 -6.13 1.99 -2.61
CA THR A 4 -7.03 1.96 -1.43
C THR A 4 -8.32 2.73 -1.73
N CYS A 5 -8.23 3.88 -2.40
CA CYS A 5 -9.38 4.66 -2.84
C CYS A 5 -10.24 3.82 -3.80
N LEU A 6 -9.62 3.18 -4.77
CA LEU A 6 -10.29 2.26 -5.69
C LEU A 6 -11.04 1.14 -4.98
N LYS A 7 -10.42 0.52 -3.95
CA LYS A 7 -11.08 -0.49 -3.12
C LYS A 7 -12.29 0.09 -2.38
N GLN A 8 -12.27 1.35 -1.96
CA GLN A 8 -13.43 2.02 -1.37
C GLN A 8 -14.56 2.22 -2.39
N PHE A 9 -14.23 2.59 -3.64
CA PHE A 9 -15.22 2.65 -4.73
C PHE A 9 -15.87 1.28 -4.96
N GLN A 10 -15.06 0.21 -5.04
CA GLN A 10 -15.57 -1.15 -5.19
C GLN A 10 -16.43 -1.57 -3.99
N LEU A 11 -16.01 -1.25 -2.77
CA LEU A 11 -16.77 -1.57 -1.55
C LEU A 11 -18.13 -0.85 -1.51
N LEU A 12 -18.20 0.38 -2.02
CA LEU A 12 -19.43 1.19 -2.02
C LEU A 12 -20.40 0.80 -3.13
N TYR A 13 -19.90 0.58 -4.36
CA TYR A 13 -20.74 0.40 -5.55
C TYR A 13 -20.81 -1.03 -6.07
N ALA A 14 -19.87 -1.90 -5.69
CA ALA A 14 -19.84 -3.31 -6.07
C ALA A 14 -19.52 -4.23 -4.86
N PRO A 15 -20.29 -4.15 -3.76
CA PRO A 15 -20.02 -4.91 -2.52
C PRO A 15 -20.06 -6.43 -2.70
N ALA A 16 -20.87 -6.97 -3.63
CA ALA A 16 -20.89 -8.40 -3.92
C ALA A 16 -19.59 -8.84 -4.61
N SER A 17 -19.13 -8.10 -5.62
CA SER A 17 -17.81 -8.30 -6.22
C SER A 17 -16.67 -8.21 -5.19
N PHE A 18 -16.68 -7.17 -4.35
CA PHE A 18 -15.68 -7.00 -3.29
C PHE A 18 -15.65 -8.19 -2.32
N SER A 19 -16.83 -8.69 -1.94
CA SER A 19 -16.96 -9.82 -1.01
C SER A 19 -16.54 -11.14 -1.64
N ALA A 20 -16.85 -11.35 -2.93
CA ALA A 20 -16.39 -12.52 -3.68
C ALA A 20 -14.85 -12.55 -3.76
N GLU A 21 -14.19 -11.41 -3.92
CA GLU A 21 -12.74 -11.34 -4.00
C GLU A 21 -12.03 -11.39 -2.63
N ARG A 22 -12.77 -11.36 -1.51
CA ARG A 22 -12.20 -11.19 -0.17
C ARG A 22 -11.13 -12.23 0.18
N ASP A 23 -11.44 -13.51 -0.03
CA ASP A 23 -10.50 -14.59 0.27
C ASP A 23 -9.29 -14.57 -0.68
N SER A 24 -9.44 -13.96 -1.87
CA SER A 24 -8.32 -13.72 -2.79
C SER A 24 -7.22 -12.89 -2.18
N TRP A 25 -7.57 -11.90 -1.37
CA TRP A 25 -6.59 -11.03 -0.73
C TRP A 25 -5.74 -11.70 0.34
N LYS A 26 -6.11 -12.90 0.82
CA LYS A 26 -5.36 -13.61 1.87
C LYS A 26 -3.90 -13.83 1.48
N ALA A 27 -3.62 -14.26 0.25
CA ALA A 27 -2.26 -14.47 -0.24
C ALA A 27 -1.43 -13.16 -0.25
N ILE A 28 -2.05 -12.04 -0.66
CA ILE A 28 -1.39 -10.72 -0.66
C ILE A 28 -1.10 -10.25 0.77
N ILE A 29 -2.05 -10.44 1.69
CA ILE A 29 -1.89 -10.05 3.11
C ILE A 29 -0.72 -10.82 3.72
N TYR A 30 -0.64 -12.13 3.49
CA TYR A 30 0.46 -12.96 3.96
C TYR A 30 1.78 -12.52 3.33
N LEU A 31 1.78 -12.23 2.03
CA LEU A 31 2.98 -11.75 1.35
C LEU A 31 3.45 -10.39 1.90
N ASN A 32 2.53 -9.47 2.21
CA ASN A 32 2.86 -8.20 2.85
C ASN A 32 3.46 -8.41 4.25
N LEU A 33 2.89 -9.34 5.04
CA LEU A 33 3.41 -9.69 6.36
C LEU A 33 4.83 -10.30 6.26
N VAL A 34 5.00 -11.31 5.41
CA VAL A 34 6.27 -12.01 5.19
C VAL A 34 7.35 -11.03 4.75
N LYS A 35 7.06 -10.16 3.78
CA LYS A 35 8.01 -9.12 3.33
C LYS A 35 8.36 -8.12 4.43
N SER A 36 7.40 -7.78 5.31
CA SER A 36 7.67 -6.90 6.44
C SER A 36 8.65 -7.54 7.43
N ILE A 37 8.46 -8.81 7.77
CA ILE A 37 9.38 -9.56 8.64
C ILE A 37 10.75 -9.73 7.99
N ARG A 38 10.80 -10.12 6.71
CA ARG A 38 12.06 -10.26 5.98
C ARG A 38 12.83 -8.93 5.93
N LYS A 39 12.13 -7.81 5.79
CA LYS A 39 12.74 -6.47 5.88
C LYS A 39 13.31 -6.18 7.27
N VAL A 40 12.61 -6.55 8.34
CA VAL A 40 13.13 -6.42 9.71
C VAL A 40 14.43 -7.24 9.86
N LEU A 41 14.41 -8.50 9.45
CA LEU A 41 15.58 -9.38 9.50
C LEU A 41 16.77 -8.84 8.71
N ASP A 42 16.51 -8.31 7.51
CA ASP A 42 17.52 -7.71 6.65
C ASP A 42 18.16 -6.48 7.30
N VAL A 43 17.35 -5.58 7.86
CA VAL A 43 17.81 -4.37 8.53
C VAL A 43 18.71 -4.67 9.72
N ILE A 44 18.34 -5.68 10.52
CA ILE A 44 19.11 -6.11 11.70
C ILE A 44 20.40 -6.80 11.28
N SER A 45 20.35 -7.66 10.26
CA SER A 45 21.55 -8.39 9.78
C SER A 45 22.64 -7.46 9.22
N HIS A 46 22.27 -6.26 8.78
CA HIS A 46 23.21 -5.23 8.33
C HIS A 46 23.64 -4.27 9.46
N ASP A 47 23.13 -4.44 10.68
CA ASP A 47 23.50 -3.64 11.87
C ASP A 47 24.38 -4.40 12.86
N ASP A 48 24.84 -5.61 12.49
CA ASP A 48 25.71 -6.46 13.30
C ASP A 48 27.00 -5.74 13.76
N ASP A 49 27.40 -4.63 13.12
CA ASP A 49 28.53 -3.78 13.54
C ASP A 49 28.21 -2.84 14.73
N THR A 50 26.97 -2.75 15.23
CA THR A 50 26.54 -1.73 16.24
C THR A 50 25.83 -2.28 17.47
N PHE A 51 25.79 -3.60 17.66
CA PHE A 51 25.47 -4.17 19.00
C PHE A 51 26.59 -3.93 20.02
N SER A 52 27.72 -3.37 19.56
CA SER A 52 28.77 -2.81 20.39
C SER A 52 28.69 -1.27 20.33
N ASP A 53 28.77 -0.64 21.50
CA ASP A 53 28.90 0.80 21.72
C ASP A 53 27.59 1.62 21.87
N ASP A 54 27.01 1.55 23.07
CA ASP A 54 26.56 2.74 23.77
C ASP A 54 27.24 2.71 25.15
N GLY A 55 28.28 3.52 25.31
CA GLY A 55 29.09 3.65 26.53
C GLY A 55 28.34 4.28 27.70
N ASP A 56 27.33 3.58 28.22
CA ASP A 56 26.70 3.90 29.50
C ASP A 56 27.22 2.93 30.58
N ASN A 57 28.19 3.42 31.36
CA ASN A 57 28.81 2.71 32.49
C ASN A 57 27.78 2.52 33.62
N ASN A 58 26.84 1.58 33.45
CA ASN A 58 25.99 1.10 34.53
C ASN A 58 26.40 -0.33 34.93
N PRO A 59 27.10 -0.53 36.07
CA PRO A 59 27.71 -1.81 36.42
C PRO A 59 26.73 -2.92 36.88
N ASN A 60 25.42 -2.80 36.58
CA ASN A 60 24.39 -3.73 37.05
C ASN A 60 23.53 -4.40 35.95
N SER A 61 23.91 -4.31 34.67
CA SER A 61 23.23 -5.05 33.59
C SER A 61 24.13 -6.11 32.94
N CYS A 62 24.52 -7.12 33.70
CA CYS A 62 25.27 -8.28 33.20
C CYS A 62 24.35 -9.32 32.54
N GLN A 63 23.57 -8.93 31.54
CA GLN A 63 23.11 -9.89 30.52
C GLN A 63 24.04 -9.71 29.33
N SER A 64 24.84 -10.72 29.04
CA SER A 64 25.93 -10.60 28.09
C SER A 64 25.40 -10.25 26.69
N THR A 65 26.09 -9.36 25.99
CA THR A 65 25.81 -9.03 24.58
C THR A 65 25.82 -10.29 23.70
N ASP A 66 26.59 -11.30 24.09
CA ASP A 66 26.68 -12.61 23.45
C ASP A 66 25.37 -13.40 23.53
N ASP A 67 24.68 -13.37 24.68
CA ASP A 67 23.38 -14.04 24.85
C ASP A 67 22.30 -13.43 23.94
N THR A 68 22.37 -12.11 23.75
CA THR A 68 21.43 -11.36 22.90
C THR A 68 21.67 -11.71 21.42
N TYR A 69 22.93 -11.75 20.97
CA TYR A 69 23.28 -12.14 19.60
C TYR A 69 22.88 -13.60 19.31
N ALA A 70 23.14 -14.52 20.25
CA ALA A 70 22.76 -15.92 20.12
C ALA A 70 21.23 -16.10 20.00
N GLN A 71 20.44 -15.35 20.79
CA GLN A 71 18.98 -15.35 20.70
C GLN A 71 18.49 -14.85 19.33
N PHE A 72 19.09 -13.78 18.80
CA PHE A 72 18.75 -13.26 17.47
C PHE A 72 19.12 -14.23 16.35
N ALA A 73 20.30 -14.84 16.40
CA ALA A 73 20.72 -15.87 15.44
C ALA A 73 19.75 -17.06 15.45
N ALA A 74 19.30 -17.49 16.63
CA ALA A 74 18.30 -18.55 16.78
C ALA A 74 16.93 -18.16 16.20
N ILE A 75 16.45 -16.94 16.45
CA ILE A 75 15.20 -16.43 15.84
C ILE A 75 15.32 -16.35 14.31
N LYS A 76 16.44 -15.83 13.80
CA LYS A 76 16.70 -15.74 12.35
C LYS A 76 16.70 -17.12 11.69
N LEU A 77 17.30 -18.12 12.32
CA LEU A 77 17.28 -19.50 11.82
C LEU A 77 15.85 -20.07 11.79
N ARG A 78 15.08 -19.88 12.87
CA ARG A 78 13.68 -20.36 12.95
C ARG A 78 12.73 -19.64 11.98
N LEU A 79 13.06 -18.40 11.59
CA LEU A 79 12.33 -17.63 10.58
C LEU A 79 12.81 -17.86 9.14
N SER A 80 13.86 -18.67 8.92
CA SER A 80 14.35 -18.99 7.57
C SER A 80 13.29 -19.60 6.63
N PRO A 81 12.30 -20.40 7.09
CA PRO A 81 11.24 -20.93 6.22
C PRO A 81 10.38 -19.84 5.55
N LEU A 82 10.35 -18.61 6.09
CA LEU A 82 9.63 -17.49 5.48
C LEU A 82 10.15 -17.10 4.10
N ALA A 83 11.40 -17.48 3.76
CA ALA A 83 11.92 -17.33 2.40
C ALA A 83 11.13 -18.17 1.40
N LEU A 84 10.90 -19.44 1.72
CA LEU A 84 10.11 -20.35 0.91
C LEU A 84 8.65 -19.87 0.81
N ALA A 85 8.06 -19.40 1.91
CA ALA A 85 6.71 -18.84 1.88
C ALA A 85 6.59 -17.62 0.95
N ASP A 86 7.58 -16.71 0.95
CA ASP A 86 7.62 -15.56 0.04
C ASP A 86 7.62 -16.01 -1.43
N GLU A 87 8.47 -16.98 -1.77
CA GLU A 87 8.58 -17.53 -3.13
C GLU A 87 7.30 -18.24 -3.59
N LEU A 88 6.72 -19.08 -2.72
CA LEU A 88 5.48 -19.80 -3.01
C LEU A 88 4.29 -18.84 -3.19
N LEU A 89 4.17 -17.81 -2.35
CA LEU A 89 3.14 -16.78 -2.48
C LEU A 89 3.29 -15.98 -3.78
N ILE A 90 4.53 -15.61 -4.14
CA ILE A 90 4.79 -14.91 -5.41
C ILE A 90 4.42 -15.80 -6.60
N LYS A 91 4.84 -17.07 -6.59
CA LYS A 91 4.53 -18.04 -7.65
C LYS A 91 3.02 -18.23 -7.78
N TRP A 92 2.31 -18.30 -6.66
CA TRP A 92 0.86 -18.44 -6.68
C TRP A 92 0.17 -17.19 -7.26
N LEU A 93 0.64 -16.00 -6.93
CA LEU A 93 0.11 -14.75 -7.45
C LEU A 93 0.46 -14.50 -8.93
N ALA A 94 1.49 -15.14 -9.48
CA ALA A 94 1.90 -14.97 -10.89
C ALA A 94 0.97 -15.67 -11.90
N GLY A 95 0.23 -16.71 -11.48
CA GLY A 95 -0.58 -17.53 -12.39
C GLY A 95 0.26 -18.51 -13.25
N PRO A 96 -0.37 -19.53 -13.85
CA PRO A 96 0.36 -20.55 -14.62
C PRO A 96 0.86 -19.99 -15.96
N GLY A 97 2.19 -19.96 -16.14
CA GLY A 97 2.85 -19.54 -17.40
C GLY A 97 3.47 -18.14 -17.39
N GLU A 98 3.34 -17.38 -16.30
CA GLU A 98 4.05 -16.11 -16.13
C GLU A 98 5.28 -16.32 -15.23
N GLU A 99 6.49 -16.10 -15.75
CA GLU A 99 7.72 -16.43 -15.01
C GLU A 99 7.99 -15.52 -13.81
N GLU A 100 7.39 -14.32 -13.67
CA GLU A 100 7.72 -13.43 -12.53
C GLU A 100 6.73 -12.28 -12.30
N ALA A 101 5.99 -12.33 -11.18
CA ALA A 101 5.14 -11.23 -10.71
C ALA A 101 5.93 -10.02 -10.16
N THR A 102 7.28 -10.06 -10.11
CA THR A 102 8.07 -9.06 -9.36
C THR A 102 9.16 -8.33 -10.14
N GLN A 103 9.33 -8.59 -11.44
CA GLN A 103 10.34 -7.92 -12.25
C GLN A 103 9.80 -6.69 -13.02
N PHE A 104 9.91 -5.53 -12.38
CA PHE A 104 10.24 -4.27 -13.06
C PHE A 104 11.35 -3.63 -12.23
N GLY A 105 12.57 -4.10 -12.45
CA GLY A 105 13.77 -3.39 -12.01
C GLY A 105 13.93 -2.13 -12.84
N SER A 106 14.25 -1.01 -12.18
CA SER A 106 14.78 0.20 -12.83
C SER A 106 15.83 -0.22 -13.85
N TRP A 107 15.64 0.17 -15.11
CA TRP A 107 16.57 -0.08 -16.21
C TRP A 107 17.88 0.65 -15.91
N ALA A 108 18.80 -0.04 -15.24
CA ALA A 108 20.17 0.42 -15.02
C ALA A 108 21.09 -0.67 -15.58
N PRO A 109 21.93 -0.39 -16.59
CA PRO A 109 22.99 -1.29 -16.97
C PRO A 109 24.05 -1.26 -15.86
N HIS A 110 24.52 -2.45 -15.47
CA HIS A 110 25.60 -2.76 -14.50
C HIS A 110 25.18 -3.13 -13.06
N PRO A 111 25.66 -4.29 -12.54
CA PRO A 111 25.45 -4.72 -11.17
C PRO A 111 26.56 -4.15 -10.29
N THR A 112 26.34 -3.01 -9.66
CA THR A 112 27.22 -2.51 -8.61
C THR A 112 26.41 -1.96 -7.44
N SER A 113 26.72 -2.44 -6.23
CA SER A 113 26.10 -2.18 -4.91
C SER A 113 24.92 -3.07 -4.53
N SER A 114 25.22 -4.02 -3.65
CA SER A 114 24.34 -4.98 -2.95
C SER A 114 23.44 -4.35 -1.88
N THR A 115 22.96 -3.12 -2.09
CA THR A 115 21.91 -2.59 -1.22
C THR A 115 20.61 -3.28 -1.55
N SER A 116 20.10 -4.07 -0.58
CA SER A 116 18.78 -4.72 -0.56
C SER A 116 17.69 -3.76 -1.07
N ARG A 117 17.40 -3.84 -2.37
CA ARG A 117 16.30 -3.10 -2.99
C ARG A 117 15.02 -3.83 -2.61
N ILE A 118 14.12 -3.15 -1.90
CA ILE A 118 12.76 -3.63 -1.63
C ILE A 118 12.11 -3.97 -2.99
N LYS A 119 12.04 -5.26 -3.34
CA LYS A 119 11.25 -5.74 -4.48
C LYS A 119 9.77 -5.63 -4.10
N GLU A 120 9.17 -4.49 -4.43
CA GLU A 120 7.73 -4.30 -4.28
C GLU A 120 6.97 -5.33 -5.13
N VAL A 121 5.91 -5.90 -4.55
CA VAL A 121 5.06 -6.88 -5.23
C VAL A 121 4.09 -6.13 -6.13
N PHE A 122 4.07 -6.48 -7.41
CA PHE A 122 2.96 -6.19 -8.30
C PHE A 122 2.37 -7.51 -8.78
N VAL A 123 1.19 -7.43 -9.39
CA VAL A 123 0.57 -8.56 -10.07
C VAL A 123 -0.05 -7.98 -11.33
N ARG A 124 0.12 -8.62 -12.48
CA ARG A 124 -0.40 -8.10 -13.76
C ARG A 124 -1.92 -8.21 -13.78
N SER A 125 -2.63 -7.24 -14.34
CA SER A 125 -4.09 -7.34 -14.47
C SER A 125 -4.56 -8.52 -15.34
N SER A 126 -3.68 -9.06 -16.20
CA SER A 126 -3.91 -10.28 -16.98
C SER A 126 -3.81 -11.57 -16.17
N SER A 127 -3.12 -11.53 -15.03
CA SER A 127 -2.93 -12.72 -14.21
C SER A 127 -4.20 -12.97 -13.41
N ASN A 128 -4.77 -14.16 -13.59
CA ASN A 128 -5.98 -14.61 -12.92
C ASN A 128 -5.73 -15.01 -11.45
N TRP A 129 -4.89 -14.26 -10.73
CA TRP A 129 -4.50 -14.56 -9.35
C TRP A 129 -5.71 -14.61 -8.40
N LYS A 130 -6.79 -13.92 -8.74
CA LYS A 130 -8.09 -13.98 -8.03
C LYS A 130 -8.88 -15.27 -8.29
N SER A 131 -8.67 -15.95 -9.41
CA SER A 131 -9.39 -17.20 -9.74
C SER A 131 -8.71 -18.45 -9.17
N GLY A 132 -7.41 -18.38 -8.86
CA GLY A 132 -6.61 -19.50 -8.36
C GLY A 132 -7.06 -20.07 -7.01
N LEU A 133 -7.91 -19.34 -6.26
CA LEU A 133 -8.47 -19.80 -4.99
C LEU A 133 -9.81 -20.54 -5.13
N PHE A 134 -10.53 -20.35 -6.24
CA PHE A 134 -11.82 -21.00 -6.49
C PHE A 134 -11.70 -22.38 -7.14
N SER A 135 -10.50 -22.78 -7.58
CA SER A 135 -10.26 -24.12 -8.15
C SER A 135 -9.91 -25.18 -7.11
N GLY A 136 -9.68 -24.82 -5.84
CA GLY A 136 -9.08 -25.73 -4.84
C GLY A 136 -9.88 -25.95 -3.54
N GLY A 137 -11.05 -25.33 -3.37
CA GLY A 137 -11.79 -25.35 -2.10
C GLY A 137 -13.08 -26.18 -2.13
N HIS A 138 -13.03 -27.39 -1.57
CA HIS A 138 -14.11 -28.03 -0.80
C HIS A 138 -15.57 -27.86 -1.33
N GLY A 139 -15.83 -28.37 -2.53
CA GLY A 139 -17.18 -28.68 -2.99
C GLY A 139 -17.40 -30.19 -2.96
N GLY A 140 -18.31 -30.67 -2.11
CA GLY A 140 -18.67 -32.08 -2.01
C GLY A 140 -19.25 -32.63 -3.32
N ALA A 141 -18.41 -33.21 -4.16
CA ALA A 141 -18.83 -34.09 -5.24
C ALA A 141 -18.45 -35.53 -4.86
N LYS A 142 -19.46 -36.35 -4.57
CA LYS A 142 -19.34 -37.81 -4.40
C LYS A 142 -18.66 -38.40 -5.64
N ARG A 143 -17.34 -38.62 -5.58
CA ARG A 143 -16.61 -39.40 -6.56
C ARG A 143 -16.52 -40.82 -6.01
N LYS A 144 -17.19 -41.76 -6.70
CA LYS A 144 -17.17 -43.19 -6.40
C LYS A 144 -15.73 -43.67 -6.28
N GLU A 145 -15.49 -44.44 -5.21
CA GLU A 145 -14.25 -45.16 -4.94
C GLU A 145 -13.86 -46.06 -6.12
N ASN A 146 -12.61 -45.95 -6.54
CA ASN A 146 -11.81 -47.08 -7.00
C ASN A 146 -10.33 -46.69 -6.99
N GLY A 147 -9.50 -47.53 -6.36
CA GLY A 147 -8.07 -47.63 -6.66
C GLY A 147 -7.13 -46.87 -5.74
N SER A 148 -6.51 -47.61 -4.83
CA SER A 148 -5.34 -47.31 -4.01
C SER A 148 -4.20 -46.59 -4.75
N GLY A 149 -3.80 -45.40 -4.24
CA GLY A 149 -2.65 -44.64 -4.74
C GLY A 149 -2.44 -43.24 -4.13
N ALA A 150 -3.40 -42.71 -3.35
CA ALA A 150 -3.45 -41.29 -2.98
C ALA A 150 -2.77 -40.88 -1.64
N GLU A 151 -1.93 -41.73 -1.05
CA GLU A 151 -1.22 -41.38 0.21
C GLU A 151 0.14 -40.70 -0.01
N GLY A 152 0.74 -40.86 -1.20
CA GLY A 152 2.02 -40.24 -1.56
C GLY A 152 1.92 -38.76 -1.93
N GLU A 153 0.91 -38.38 -2.73
CA GLU A 153 0.73 -36.99 -3.22
C GLU A 153 0.13 -36.03 -2.18
N ARG A 154 -0.64 -36.54 -1.21
CA ARG A 154 -1.21 -35.72 -0.13
C ARG A 154 -0.15 -35.22 0.87
N LYS A 155 0.92 -35.98 1.10
CA LYS A 155 2.01 -35.60 2.01
C LYS A 155 2.98 -34.57 1.43
N SER A 156 3.11 -34.48 0.10
CA SER A 156 3.93 -33.45 -0.55
C SER A 156 3.21 -32.09 -0.60
N ALA A 157 1.88 -32.07 -0.77
CA ALA A 157 1.10 -30.83 -0.82
C ALA A 157 1.02 -30.08 0.52
N GLU A 158 1.08 -30.78 1.66
CA GLU A 158 1.14 -30.16 2.99
C GLU A 158 2.49 -29.51 3.31
N LYS A 159 3.59 -29.95 2.67
CA LYS A 159 4.94 -29.44 2.92
C LYS A 159 5.22 -28.09 2.26
N ASP A 160 4.53 -27.80 1.16
CA ASP A 160 4.69 -26.57 0.36
C ASP A 160 3.47 -25.65 0.46
N ASP A 161 2.72 -25.69 1.58
CA ASP A 161 1.66 -24.72 1.86
C ASP A 161 2.26 -23.43 2.48
N PRO A 162 2.27 -22.29 1.75
CA PRO A 162 2.79 -21.05 2.29
C PRO A 162 2.04 -20.56 3.53
N PHE A 163 0.73 -20.87 3.68
CA PHE A 163 -0.02 -20.44 4.86
C PHE A 163 0.39 -21.24 6.10
N GLY A 164 0.58 -22.55 5.95
CA GLY A 164 1.11 -23.43 6.99
C GLY A 164 2.47 -22.98 7.48
N ILE A 165 3.38 -22.65 6.57
CA ILE A 165 4.71 -22.12 6.90
C ILE A 165 4.60 -20.81 7.70
N VAL A 166 3.82 -19.84 7.22
CA VAL A 166 3.65 -18.55 7.90
C VAL A 166 3.03 -18.73 9.29
N ASN A 167 2.05 -19.61 9.43
CA ASN A 167 1.45 -19.91 10.74
C ASN A 167 2.44 -20.59 11.69
N ALA A 168 3.31 -21.48 11.20
CA ALA A 168 4.34 -22.12 12.02
C ALA A 168 5.38 -21.11 12.55
N CYS A 169 5.69 -20.07 11.78
CA CYS A 169 6.59 -18.98 12.19
C CYS A 169 5.93 -17.88 13.03
N ARG A 170 4.63 -17.98 13.34
CA ARG A 170 3.83 -16.93 14.00
C ARG A 170 4.49 -16.33 15.24
N ASP A 171 4.85 -17.18 16.20
CA ASP A 171 5.30 -16.73 17.51
C ASP A 171 6.70 -16.11 17.44
N ASP A 172 7.53 -16.60 16.51
CA ASP A 172 8.85 -16.03 16.24
C ASP A 172 8.76 -14.68 15.52
N MET A 173 7.83 -14.52 14.59
CA MET A 173 7.54 -13.22 13.97
C MET A 173 7.06 -12.22 15.03
N GLY A 174 6.20 -12.66 15.95
CA GLY A 174 5.70 -11.84 17.06
C GLY A 174 6.79 -11.45 18.05
N THR A 175 7.67 -12.39 18.41
CA THR A 175 8.84 -12.16 19.29
C THR A 175 9.78 -11.15 18.65
N LEU A 176 10.17 -11.36 17.39
CA LEU A 176 11.05 -10.44 16.67
C LEU A 176 10.47 -9.01 16.60
N TRP A 177 9.18 -8.88 16.34
CA TRP A 177 8.55 -7.56 16.22
C TRP A 177 8.44 -6.82 17.56
N LYS A 178 8.19 -7.54 18.66
CA LYS A 178 8.05 -6.93 20.01
C LYS A 178 9.38 -6.64 20.70
N ASP A 179 10.48 -7.16 20.17
CA ASP A 179 11.82 -6.96 20.72
C ASP A 179 12.24 -5.48 20.73
N GLN A 180 12.69 -4.99 21.88
CA GLN A 180 13.03 -3.57 22.08
C GLN A 180 14.31 -3.14 21.35
N ASN A 181 15.28 -4.04 21.18
CA ASN A 181 16.51 -3.77 20.45
C ASN A 181 16.19 -3.64 18.95
N VAL A 182 15.34 -4.53 18.42
CA VAL A 182 14.83 -4.45 17.05
C VAL A 182 14.09 -3.14 16.82
N GLN A 183 13.17 -2.76 17.72
CA GLN A 183 12.47 -1.49 17.65
C GLN A 183 13.44 -0.28 17.74
N GLY A 184 14.49 -0.39 18.56
CA GLY A 184 15.56 0.59 18.67
C GLY A 184 16.32 0.80 17.35
N ILE A 185 16.78 -0.29 16.74
CA ILE A 185 17.46 -0.29 15.43
C ILE A 185 16.60 0.35 14.35
N LEU A 186 15.32 -0.07 14.25
CA LEU A 186 14.38 0.50 13.29
C LEU A 186 14.21 2.00 13.47
N ARG A 187 14.09 2.49 14.72
CA ARG A 187 14.03 3.92 15.03
C ARG A 187 15.30 4.67 14.64
N ARG A 188 16.48 4.13 14.98
CA ARG A 188 17.80 4.74 14.63
C ARG A 188 17.97 4.87 13.12
N LYS A 189 17.54 3.85 12.35
CA LYS A 189 17.56 3.86 10.88
C LYS A 189 16.41 4.66 10.25
N GLY A 190 15.52 5.25 11.05
CA GLY A 190 14.36 6.01 10.57
C GLY A 190 13.34 5.15 9.81
N ILE A 191 13.32 3.83 10.05
CA ILE A 191 12.42 2.88 9.40
C ILE A 191 11.15 2.77 10.25
N ARG A 192 10.04 3.27 9.72
CA ARG A 192 8.72 3.22 10.36
C ARG A 192 7.78 2.31 9.59
N LEU A 193 7.80 1.03 9.94
CA LEU A 193 7.01 0.00 9.23
C LEU A 193 5.51 0.23 9.43
N GLU A 194 5.09 0.76 10.58
CA GLU A 194 3.71 1.09 10.93
C GLU A 194 3.10 2.19 10.03
N GLU A 195 3.93 2.97 9.35
CA GLU A 195 3.47 3.98 8.38
C GLU A 195 3.39 3.43 6.95
N MET A 196 3.92 2.23 6.72
CA MET A 196 3.91 1.59 5.41
C MET A 196 2.55 0.94 5.14
N PRO A 197 2.04 1.00 3.90
CA PRO A 197 0.85 0.25 3.52
C PRO A 197 1.13 -1.26 3.60
N GLY A 198 0.11 -2.07 3.88
CA GLY A 198 0.26 -3.51 4.09
C GLY A 198 0.89 -3.87 5.44
N PHE A 199 0.78 -3.00 6.44
CA PHE A 199 1.30 -3.26 7.78
C PHE A 199 0.36 -4.18 8.58
N TYR A 200 0.85 -5.39 8.90
CA TYR A 200 0.12 -6.40 9.69
C TYR A 200 0.90 -6.88 10.92
N LEU A 201 2.06 -6.29 11.23
CA LEU A 201 2.95 -6.79 12.29
C LEU A 201 2.31 -6.73 13.69
N ASN A 202 1.41 -5.77 13.94
CA ASN A 202 0.64 -5.71 15.18
C ASN A 202 -0.46 -6.78 15.27
N ASP A 203 -0.88 -7.33 14.12
CA ASP A 203 -1.98 -8.27 13.99
C ASP A 203 -1.50 -9.69 13.66
N ILE A 204 -0.20 -10.00 13.79
CA ILE A 204 0.40 -11.30 13.43
C ILE A 204 -0.43 -12.48 13.94
N HIS A 205 -0.78 -12.48 15.23
CA HIS A 205 -1.54 -13.59 15.81
C HIS A 205 -2.98 -13.68 15.30
N ARG A 206 -3.60 -12.58 14.83
CA ARG A 206 -4.93 -12.61 14.20
C ARG A 206 -4.83 -13.13 12.76
N VAL A 207 -3.94 -12.56 11.96
CA VAL A 207 -3.91 -12.78 10.51
C VAL A 207 -3.33 -14.15 10.13
N THR A 208 -2.50 -14.74 10.99
CA THR A 208 -1.85 -16.03 10.70
C THR A 208 -2.67 -17.25 11.12
N THR A 209 -3.90 -17.10 11.66
CA THR A 209 -4.69 -18.25 12.13
C THR A 209 -5.15 -19.13 10.99
N LYS A 210 -5.25 -20.44 11.25
CA LYS A 210 -5.80 -21.39 10.27
C LYS A 210 -7.21 -21.02 9.83
N THR A 211 -7.99 -20.42 10.73
CA THR A 211 -9.35 -19.94 10.50
C THR A 211 -9.42 -18.49 10.02
N TYR A 212 -8.29 -17.84 9.72
CA TYR A 212 -8.27 -16.46 9.27
C TYR A 212 -8.97 -16.29 7.92
N SER A 213 -9.95 -15.40 7.89
CA SER A 213 -10.54 -14.80 6.69
C SER A 213 -10.34 -13.28 6.74
N PRO A 214 -9.88 -12.64 5.64
CA PRO A 214 -9.63 -11.20 5.61
C PRO A 214 -10.86 -10.36 5.96
N SER A 215 -10.70 -9.38 6.84
CA SER A 215 -11.72 -8.34 7.04
C SER A 215 -11.68 -7.31 5.90
N ASN A 216 -12.74 -6.49 5.76
CA ASN A 216 -12.72 -5.35 4.82
C ASN A 216 -11.53 -4.42 5.10
N GLN A 217 -11.22 -4.19 6.38
CA GLN A 217 -10.08 -3.37 6.78
C GLN A 217 -8.75 -4.00 6.36
N ASP A 218 -8.62 -5.32 6.49
CA ASP A 218 -7.43 -6.03 6.01
C ASP A 218 -7.26 -5.86 4.50
N VAL A 219 -8.34 -6.03 3.73
CA VAL A 219 -8.31 -5.85 2.27
C VAL A 219 -7.94 -4.40 1.90
N LEU A 220 -8.50 -3.40 2.57
CA LEU A 220 -8.17 -1.98 2.34
C LEU A 220 -6.69 -1.67 2.65
N ASN A 221 -6.16 -2.28 3.70
CA ASN A 221 -4.77 -2.11 4.11
C ASN A 221 -3.77 -2.85 3.19
N ALA A 222 -4.21 -3.93 2.53
CA ALA A 222 -3.36 -4.77 1.71
C ALA A 222 -2.72 -3.98 0.57
N ARG A 223 -1.39 -4.12 0.44
CA ARG A 223 -0.55 -3.41 -0.51
C ARG A 223 -0.19 -4.32 -1.68
N LEU A 224 -0.70 -3.94 -2.84
CA LEU A 224 -0.25 -4.42 -4.14
C LEU A 224 0.20 -3.22 -4.96
N LYS A 225 1.35 -3.31 -5.65
CA LYS A 225 1.86 -2.26 -6.53
C LYS A 225 1.12 -2.28 -7.86
N THR A 226 0.44 -1.19 -8.17
CA THR A 226 -0.03 -0.89 -9.53
C THR A 226 1.18 -0.59 -10.42
N VAL A 227 1.28 -1.29 -11.55
CA VAL A 227 2.26 -1.04 -12.61
C VAL A 227 1.52 -0.70 -13.88
N GLY A 228 1.88 0.43 -14.50
CA GLY A 228 1.21 0.93 -15.68
C GLY A 228 -0.15 1.54 -15.35
N VAL A 229 -1.10 1.40 -16.27
CA VAL A 229 -2.47 1.90 -16.11
C VAL A 229 -3.42 0.71 -16.10
N VAL A 230 -4.28 0.65 -15.08
CA VAL A 230 -5.29 -0.40 -14.94
C VAL A 230 -6.67 0.24 -15.00
N GLU A 231 -7.50 -0.27 -15.91
CA GLU A 231 -8.91 0.09 -16.02
C GLU A 231 -9.76 -0.79 -15.10
N HIS A 232 -10.65 -0.16 -14.34
CA HIS A 232 -11.64 -0.82 -13.51
C HIS A 232 -13.04 -0.34 -13.89
N LEU A 233 -13.90 -1.30 -14.23
CA LEU A 233 -15.30 -1.06 -14.54
C LEU A 233 -16.17 -1.58 -13.40
N PHE A 234 -16.96 -0.70 -12.77
CA PHE A 234 -17.91 -1.07 -11.73
C PHE A 234 -19.33 -0.77 -12.20
N GLN A 235 -20.14 -1.82 -12.32
CA GLN A 235 -21.57 -1.69 -12.46
C GLN A 235 -22.16 -1.41 -11.07
N LEU A 236 -22.98 -0.37 -10.96
CA LEU A 236 -23.58 0.01 -9.67
C LEU A 236 -24.58 -1.07 -9.25
N GLU A 237 -24.24 -1.80 -8.19
CA GLU A 237 -25.14 -2.79 -7.58
C GLU A 237 -26.25 -2.10 -6.76
N ASN A 238 -25.97 -0.90 -6.23
CA ASN A 238 -26.87 -0.15 -5.33
C ASN A 238 -27.17 1.27 -5.87
N GLY A 239 -28.43 1.54 -6.27
CA GLY A 239 -28.90 2.89 -6.60
C GLY A 239 -30.12 2.93 -7.54
N GLY A 240 -30.92 3.99 -7.47
CA GLY A 240 -32.11 4.24 -8.31
C GLY A 240 -31.82 4.62 -9.77
N GLU A 241 -30.55 4.57 -10.19
CA GLU A 241 -30.06 5.06 -11.47
C GLU A 241 -29.42 3.89 -12.23
N LYS A 242 -30.26 2.96 -12.71
CA LYS A 242 -29.82 1.95 -13.68
C LYS A 242 -29.27 2.66 -14.92
N GLY A 243 -28.00 2.44 -15.24
CA GLY A 243 -27.38 2.92 -16.48
C GLY A 243 -26.14 3.82 -16.32
N MET A 244 -25.66 4.07 -15.11
CA MET A 244 -24.40 4.79 -14.88
C MET A 244 -23.33 3.80 -14.42
N ASP A 245 -22.24 3.64 -15.18
CA ASP A 245 -21.12 2.76 -14.86
C ASP A 245 -19.90 3.59 -14.45
N TRP A 246 -19.18 3.16 -13.40
CA TRP A 246 -17.89 3.78 -13.06
C TRP A 246 -16.79 3.16 -13.90
N ARG A 247 -16.09 4.01 -14.67
CA ARG A 247 -14.84 3.65 -15.33
C ARG A 247 -13.68 4.39 -14.66
N ILE A 248 -12.90 3.68 -13.86
CA ILE A 248 -11.79 4.25 -13.08
C ILE A 248 -10.46 3.74 -13.61
N PHE A 249 -9.57 4.66 -13.97
CA PHE A 249 -8.20 4.36 -14.37
C PHE A 249 -7.24 4.56 -13.17
N ASP A 250 -6.74 3.46 -12.58
CA ASP A 250 -5.66 3.52 -11.57
C ASP A 250 -4.30 3.54 -12.28
N VAL A 251 -3.65 4.70 -12.23
CA VAL A 251 -2.34 4.90 -12.86
C VAL A 251 -1.21 4.71 -11.86
N GLY A 252 -0.10 4.11 -12.27
CA GLY A 252 1.08 3.98 -11.44
C GLY A 252 1.70 5.32 -11.04
N GLY A 253 1.97 5.51 -9.74
CA GLY A 253 2.42 6.80 -9.19
C GLY A 253 3.93 7.08 -9.23
N HIS A 254 4.73 6.07 -9.56
CA HIS A 254 6.20 6.19 -9.66
C HIS A 254 6.57 7.09 -10.83
N ARG A 255 7.69 7.82 -10.70
CA ARG A 255 8.14 8.78 -11.72
C ARG A 255 8.25 8.17 -13.12
N ASP A 256 8.81 6.96 -13.20
CA ASP A 256 9.03 6.24 -14.46
C ASP A 256 7.73 5.84 -15.17
N GLN A 257 6.61 5.82 -14.46
CA GLN A 257 5.30 5.42 -15.00
C GLN A 257 4.45 6.63 -15.43
N ARG A 258 4.88 7.86 -15.15
CA ARG A 258 4.08 9.07 -15.44
C ARG A 258 3.93 9.35 -16.93
N GLN A 259 4.89 8.91 -17.74
CA GLN A 259 4.84 9.09 -19.20
C GLN A 259 3.74 8.25 -19.87
N THR A 260 3.22 7.22 -19.18
CA THR A 260 2.15 6.36 -19.73
C THR A 260 0.74 6.91 -19.49
N TRP A 261 0.60 8.06 -18.82
CA TRP A 261 -0.71 8.58 -18.42
C TRP A 261 -1.45 9.29 -19.54
N ALA A 262 -0.72 10.03 -20.40
CA ALA A 262 -1.30 10.92 -21.39
C ALA A 262 -2.35 10.28 -22.33
N PRO A 263 -2.20 9.01 -22.78
CA PRO A 263 -3.21 8.35 -23.61
C PRO A 263 -4.59 8.17 -22.94
N PHE A 264 -4.65 8.26 -21.60
CA PHE A 264 -5.87 8.05 -20.80
C PHE A 264 -6.50 9.37 -20.33
N PHE A 265 -6.03 10.51 -20.84
CA PHE A 265 -6.54 11.83 -20.47
C PHE A 265 -7.69 12.32 -21.35
N ASP A 266 -8.04 11.56 -22.40
CA ASP A 266 -9.18 11.86 -23.24
C ASP A 266 -10.49 11.42 -22.57
N ASP A 267 -11.54 12.24 -22.71
CA ASP A 267 -12.88 11.99 -22.18
C ASP A 267 -12.99 11.68 -20.67
N VAL A 268 -12.12 12.28 -19.84
CA VAL A 268 -12.16 12.12 -18.39
C VAL A 268 -13.14 13.10 -17.75
N ASN A 269 -14.14 12.60 -17.01
CA ASN A 269 -15.11 13.48 -16.32
C ASN A 269 -14.50 14.26 -15.14
N ALA A 270 -13.65 13.61 -14.34
CA ALA A 270 -12.99 14.18 -13.17
C ALA A 270 -11.66 13.48 -12.84
N ILE A 271 -10.75 14.20 -12.18
CA ILE A 271 -9.48 13.65 -11.68
C ILE A 271 -9.52 13.60 -10.16
N ILE A 272 -9.20 12.46 -9.57
CA ILE A 272 -8.96 12.33 -8.12
C ILE A 272 -7.44 12.32 -7.87
N PHE A 273 -6.91 13.43 -7.37
CA PHE A 273 -5.50 13.55 -7.01
C PHE A 273 -5.28 13.24 -5.53
N LEU A 274 -4.49 12.20 -5.23
CA LEU A 274 -4.16 11.82 -3.85
C LEU A 274 -2.76 12.29 -3.44
N ALA A 275 -2.71 13.24 -2.50
CA ALA A 275 -1.47 13.77 -1.93
C ALA A 275 -1.31 13.31 -0.48
N PRO A 276 -0.33 12.43 -0.15
CA PRO A 276 -0.13 11.98 1.23
C PRO A 276 0.60 13.04 2.06
N ILE A 277 -0.12 13.98 2.67
CA ILE A 277 0.48 15.11 3.43
C ILE A 277 1.27 14.68 4.67
N SER A 278 1.06 13.46 5.15
CA SER A 278 1.85 12.85 6.24
C SER A 278 3.31 12.55 5.87
N ALA A 279 3.67 12.63 4.60
CA ALA A 279 5.00 12.29 4.10
C ALA A 279 5.97 13.50 4.08
N PHE A 280 5.67 14.55 4.84
CA PHE A 280 6.46 15.78 4.89
C PHE A 280 7.90 15.58 5.38
N ASP A 281 8.16 14.51 6.14
CA ASP A 281 9.45 14.10 6.68
C ASP A 281 10.12 12.97 5.88
N GLN A 282 9.58 12.62 4.71
CA GLN A 282 10.04 11.50 3.89
C GLN A 282 10.56 11.96 2.53
N VAL A 283 11.52 11.21 2.00
CA VAL A 283 12.06 11.37 0.64
C VAL A 283 11.54 10.28 -0.30
N LEU A 284 11.66 10.48 -1.61
CA LEU A 284 11.32 9.46 -2.60
C LEU A 284 12.25 8.24 -2.47
N VAL A 285 11.73 7.08 -2.88
CA VAL A 285 12.55 5.85 -2.92
C VAL A 285 13.50 5.91 -4.11
N GLU A 286 13.02 6.50 -5.20
CA GLU A 286 13.71 6.70 -6.47
C GLU A 286 14.76 7.81 -6.40
N ASP A 287 14.53 8.80 -5.54
CA ASP A 287 15.42 9.95 -5.37
C ASP A 287 15.43 10.41 -3.91
N LYS A 288 16.47 10.00 -3.17
CA LYS A 288 16.65 10.34 -1.75
C LYS A 288 16.89 11.84 -1.49
N LYS A 289 17.08 12.65 -2.54
CA LYS A 289 17.25 14.11 -2.40
C LYS A 289 15.92 14.86 -2.45
N VAL A 290 14.85 14.24 -2.93
CA VAL A 290 13.57 14.91 -3.15
C VAL A 290 12.56 14.53 -2.07
N ASN A 291 11.97 15.53 -1.44
CA ASN A 291 10.89 15.35 -0.48
C ASN A 291 9.60 14.85 -1.18
N ARG A 292 8.86 13.94 -0.53
CA ARG A 292 7.65 13.34 -1.13
C ARG A 292 6.51 14.33 -1.34
N ILE A 293 6.36 15.36 -0.50
CA ILE A 293 5.34 16.40 -0.65
C ILE A 293 5.70 17.34 -1.79
N GLU A 294 6.98 17.68 -1.90
CA GLU A 294 7.48 18.49 -3.02
C GLU A 294 7.24 17.80 -4.35
N ASP A 295 7.56 16.51 -4.46
CA ASP A 295 7.24 15.72 -5.66
C ASP A 295 5.73 15.67 -5.94
N SER A 296 4.89 15.60 -4.91
CA SER A 296 3.43 15.65 -5.06
C SER A 296 2.94 17.00 -5.58
N LEU A 297 3.53 18.11 -5.12
CA LEU A 297 3.21 19.46 -5.63
C LEU A 297 3.67 19.64 -7.07
N LEU A 298 4.86 19.17 -7.43
CA LEU A 298 5.38 19.20 -8.80
C LEU A 298 4.51 18.38 -9.76
N LEU A 299 4.10 17.18 -9.33
CA LEU A 299 3.19 16.34 -10.08
C LEU A 299 1.82 17.01 -10.25
N PHE A 300 1.26 17.56 -9.17
CA PHE A 300 0.00 18.29 -9.22
C PHE A 300 0.07 19.47 -10.19
N ARG A 301 1.16 20.24 -10.16
CA ARG A 301 1.43 21.32 -11.12
C ARG A 301 1.38 20.81 -12.56
N SER A 302 2.03 19.68 -12.86
CA SER A 302 2.03 19.11 -14.21
C SER A 302 0.62 18.74 -14.71
N ILE A 303 -0.26 18.29 -13.81
CA ILE A 303 -1.67 18.00 -14.11
C ILE A 303 -2.46 19.30 -14.32
N CYS A 304 -2.21 20.32 -13.50
CA CYS A 304 -2.86 21.62 -13.65
C CYS A 304 -2.50 22.30 -14.98
N VAL A 305 -1.23 22.27 -15.39
CA VAL A 305 -0.73 22.88 -16.64
C VAL A 305 -1.23 22.13 -17.90
N ASN A 306 -1.57 20.85 -17.77
CA ASN A 306 -1.93 20.02 -18.92
C ASN A 306 -3.20 20.54 -19.61
N LYS A 307 -3.06 20.97 -20.86
CA LYS A 307 -4.15 21.55 -21.67
C LYS A 307 -5.27 20.56 -21.99
N LEU A 308 -4.94 19.28 -22.16
CA LEU A 308 -5.94 18.21 -22.41
C LEU A 308 -6.88 18.08 -21.20
N LEU A 309 -6.35 18.33 -20.00
CA LEU A 309 -7.10 18.26 -18.74
C LEU A 309 -7.72 19.59 -18.32
N GLY A 310 -7.61 20.65 -19.13
CA GLY A 310 -8.01 22.01 -18.76
C GLY A 310 -9.51 22.16 -18.43
N LYS A 311 -10.36 21.29 -18.97
CA LYS A 311 -11.81 21.27 -18.71
C LYS A 311 -12.22 20.28 -17.62
N VAL A 312 -11.28 19.48 -17.10
CA VAL A 312 -11.56 18.38 -16.18
C VAL A 312 -11.41 18.85 -14.74
N ASN A 313 -12.48 18.76 -13.94
CA ASN A 313 -12.44 19.17 -12.54
C ASN A 313 -11.50 18.28 -11.72
N ILE A 314 -10.86 18.85 -10.69
CA ILE A 314 -9.93 18.10 -9.83
C ILE A 314 -10.50 17.98 -8.43
N VAL A 315 -10.62 16.74 -7.96
CA VAL A 315 -10.84 16.39 -6.57
C VAL A 315 -9.48 16.14 -5.93
N LEU A 316 -9.13 16.90 -4.90
CA LEU A 316 -7.86 16.81 -4.20
C LEU A 316 -8.03 16.15 -2.84
N PHE A 317 -7.49 14.95 -2.69
CA PHE A 317 -7.45 14.23 -1.42
C PHE A 317 -6.10 14.44 -0.75
N LEU A 318 -6.08 15.30 0.28
CA LEU A 318 -4.97 15.41 1.22
C LEU A 318 -5.06 14.23 2.19
N ASN A 319 -4.38 13.14 1.85
CA ASN A 319 -4.55 11.82 2.45
C ASN A 319 -3.57 11.56 3.60
N LYS A 320 -3.87 10.50 4.37
CA LYS A 320 -3.11 10.02 5.53
C LYS A 320 -3.11 11.00 6.70
N ILE A 321 -4.23 11.69 6.93
CA ILE A 321 -4.37 12.65 8.03
C ILE A 321 -4.16 12.01 9.41
N ASP A 322 -4.48 10.72 9.54
CA ASP A 322 -4.26 9.91 10.74
C ASP A 322 -2.76 9.71 11.04
N ILE A 323 -1.97 9.46 10.00
CA ILE A 323 -0.51 9.33 10.13
C ILE A 323 0.11 10.69 10.41
N LEU A 324 -0.40 11.75 9.77
CA LEU A 324 0.02 13.12 10.05
C LEU A 324 -0.20 13.46 11.53
N GLU A 325 -1.42 13.25 12.05
CA GLU A 325 -1.76 13.52 13.44
C GLU A 325 -0.83 12.77 14.41
N ARG A 326 -0.59 11.48 14.16
CA ARG A 326 0.31 10.65 14.98
C ARG A 326 1.75 11.20 14.99
N LYS A 327 2.26 11.63 13.84
CA LYS A 327 3.61 12.24 13.74
C LYS A 327 3.72 13.53 14.53
N LEU A 328 2.72 14.39 14.45
CA LEU A 328 2.70 15.66 15.16
C LEU A 328 2.63 15.42 16.68
N LYS A 329 1.78 14.49 17.15
CA LYS A 329 1.71 14.06 18.56
C LYS A 329 3.02 13.44 19.05
N ALA A 330 3.74 12.74 18.19
CA ALA A 330 5.08 12.22 18.47
C ALA A 330 6.20 13.29 18.46
N GLY A 331 5.85 14.56 18.25
CA GLY A 331 6.80 15.69 18.29
C GLY A 331 7.59 15.91 16.99
N VAL A 332 7.24 15.24 15.89
CA VAL A 332 7.89 15.49 14.59
C VAL A 332 7.49 16.90 14.11
N LYS A 333 8.46 17.79 13.98
CA LYS A 333 8.24 19.19 13.59
C LYS A 333 8.23 19.37 12.08
N VAL A 334 7.14 19.91 11.52
CA VAL A 334 7.02 20.18 10.08
C VAL A 334 8.05 21.20 9.62
N SER A 335 8.32 22.23 10.43
CA SER A 335 9.30 23.29 10.13
C SER A 335 10.73 22.78 9.90
N ARG A 336 11.07 21.60 10.44
CA ARG A 336 12.38 20.95 10.21
C ARG A 336 12.56 20.49 8.76
N TYR A 337 11.48 20.09 8.11
CA TYR A 337 11.50 19.51 6.76
C TYR A 337 10.96 20.46 5.69
N VAL A 338 10.01 21.32 6.07
CA VAL A 338 9.37 22.29 5.18
C VAL A 338 9.69 23.69 5.68
N ARG A 339 10.81 24.26 5.21
CA ARG A 339 11.30 25.58 5.66
C ARG A 339 10.26 26.69 5.52
N SER A 340 9.48 26.66 4.43
CA SER A 340 8.43 27.66 4.18
C SER A 340 7.20 27.54 5.10
N TYR A 341 7.16 26.51 5.96
CA TYR A 341 6.18 26.41 7.06
C TYR A 341 6.46 27.42 8.18
N GLY A 342 7.73 27.80 8.39
CA GLY A 342 8.14 28.79 9.38
C GLY A 342 7.75 28.40 10.81
N GLU A 343 7.24 29.37 11.57
CA GLU A 343 6.93 29.24 13.01
C GLU A 343 5.46 28.91 13.30
N ARG A 344 4.70 28.44 12.30
CA ARG A 344 3.29 28.07 12.48
C ARG A 344 3.14 26.94 13.50
N PRO A 345 1.99 26.84 14.21
CA PRO A 345 1.78 25.80 15.22
C PRO A 345 1.93 24.39 14.64
N ASN A 346 2.56 23.47 15.38
CA ASN A 346 2.79 22.09 14.92
C ASN A 346 1.59 21.17 15.22
N GLU A 347 0.40 21.62 14.82
CA GLU A 347 -0.89 20.98 15.07
C GLU A 347 -1.55 20.55 13.76
N LEU A 348 -2.45 19.56 13.81
CA LEU A 348 -3.05 18.95 12.63
C LEU A 348 -3.70 19.99 11.69
N GLN A 349 -4.55 20.86 12.22
CA GLN A 349 -5.31 21.82 11.42
C GLN A 349 -4.43 22.91 10.78
N PRO A 350 -3.53 23.59 11.49
CA PRO A 350 -2.57 24.52 10.88
C PRO A 350 -1.69 23.88 9.80
N VAL A 351 -1.21 22.67 10.03
CA VAL A 351 -0.37 21.94 9.07
C VAL A 351 -1.17 21.55 7.82
N ALA A 352 -2.36 20.98 8.00
CA ALA A 352 -3.24 20.61 6.90
C ALA A 352 -3.65 21.83 6.06
N SER A 353 -4.03 22.93 6.72
CA SER A 353 -4.40 24.19 6.07
C SER A 353 -3.22 24.79 5.29
N TYR A 354 -2.01 24.70 5.82
CA TYR A 354 -0.81 25.13 5.11
C TYR A 354 -0.61 24.32 3.82
N PHE A 355 -0.66 22.98 3.88
CA PHE A 355 -0.49 22.16 2.68
C PHE A 355 -1.61 22.42 1.68
N LEU A 356 -2.86 22.53 2.15
CA LEU A 356 -3.99 22.91 1.31
C LEU A 356 -3.73 24.24 0.59
N SER A 357 -3.28 25.27 1.31
CA SER A 357 -2.97 26.58 0.71
C SER A 357 -1.92 26.48 -0.40
N LYS A 358 -0.93 25.57 -0.27
CA LYS A 358 0.08 25.33 -1.31
C LYS A 358 -0.51 24.68 -2.56
N PHE A 359 -1.34 23.66 -2.40
CA PHE A 359 -2.02 23.04 -3.56
C PHE A 359 -3.00 24.02 -4.23
N MET A 360 -3.76 24.79 -3.45
CA MET A 360 -4.66 25.83 -3.97
C MET A 360 -3.90 26.90 -4.76
N ALA A 361 -2.76 27.37 -4.26
CA ALA A 361 -1.91 28.33 -4.96
C ALA A 361 -1.39 27.76 -6.29
N VAL A 362 -0.86 26.53 -6.28
CA VAL A 362 -0.40 25.85 -7.52
C VAL A 362 -1.52 25.72 -8.54
N HIS A 363 -2.72 25.33 -8.10
CA HIS A 363 -3.89 25.23 -8.99
C HIS A 363 -4.22 26.59 -9.63
N LYS A 364 -4.35 27.64 -8.81
CA LYS A 364 -4.68 28.99 -9.26
C LYS A 364 -3.64 29.57 -10.23
N GLU A 365 -2.36 29.32 -9.98
CA GLU A 365 -1.25 29.83 -10.80
C GLU A 365 -1.03 29.04 -12.09
N SER A 366 -1.43 27.77 -12.13
CA SER A 366 -1.02 26.84 -13.19
C SER A 366 -2.17 26.37 -14.09
N THR A 367 -3.44 26.54 -13.68
CA THR A 367 -4.58 26.11 -14.50
C THR A 367 -4.71 26.96 -15.76
N PRO A 368 -4.85 26.35 -16.97
CA PRO A 368 -5.14 27.09 -18.19
C PRO A 368 -6.59 27.60 -18.25
N ASN A 369 -7.46 27.09 -17.38
CA ASN A 369 -8.87 27.45 -17.30
C ASN A 369 -9.21 28.00 -15.91
N PRO A 370 -9.49 29.31 -15.77
CA PRO A 370 -9.84 29.93 -14.48
C PRO A 370 -11.15 29.42 -13.88
N LEU A 371 -12.05 28.85 -14.69
CA LEU A 371 -13.32 28.27 -14.25
C LEU A 371 -13.18 26.82 -13.77
N ARG A 372 -12.00 26.21 -13.93
CA ARG A 372 -11.73 24.85 -13.45
C ARG A 372 -11.80 24.86 -11.92
N GLU A 373 -12.65 24.03 -11.35
CA GLU A 373 -12.80 23.95 -9.89
C GLU A 373 -11.87 22.89 -9.28
N LEU A 374 -11.40 23.20 -8.07
CA LEU A 374 -10.62 22.31 -7.21
C LEU A 374 -11.45 22.00 -5.96
N TYR A 375 -11.69 20.72 -5.70
CA TYR A 375 -12.48 20.24 -4.56
C TYR A 375 -11.55 19.56 -3.55
N PRO A 376 -11.06 20.29 -2.54
CA PRO A 376 -10.13 19.74 -1.57
C PRO A 376 -10.85 19.01 -0.43
N HIS A 377 -10.34 17.83 -0.07
CA HIS A 377 -10.80 17.05 1.07
C HIS A 377 -9.62 16.54 1.89
N LEU A 378 -9.73 16.65 3.22
CA LEU A 378 -8.86 15.96 4.16
C LEU A 378 -9.34 14.52 4.27
N THR A 379 -8.46 13.55 4.01
CA THR A 379 -8.88 12.15 3.87
C THR A 379 -8.05 11.18 4.70
N LYS A 380 -8.74 10.21 5.28
CA LYS A 380 -8.19 8.94 5.74
C LYS A 380 -8.86 7.86 4.89
N VAL A 381 -8.27 7.54 3.73
CA VAL A 381 -8.94 6.65 2.74
C VAL A 381 -9.14 5.22 3.26
N THR A 382 -8.55 4.84 4.39
CA THR A 382 -8.85 3.56 5.07
C THR A 382 -10.13 3.61 5.89
N ASP A 383 -10.73 4.78 6.13
CA ASP A 383 -11.99 4.96 6.83
C ASP A 383 -13.16 4.83 5.86
N THR A 384 -13.92 3.75 5.98
CA THR A 384 -15.00 3.41 5.04
C THR A 384 -16.14 4.41 5.08
N GLU A 385 -16.55 4.89 6.25
CA GLU A 385 -17.70 5.78 6.39
C GLU A 385 -17.38 7.16 5.82
N ALA A 386 -16.24 7.73 6.23
CA ALA A 386 -15.79 9.01 5.70
C ALA A 386 -15.51 8.93 4.19
N SER A 387 -14.92 7.83 3.71
CA SER A 387 -14.66 7.65 2.27
C SER A 387 -15.96 7.50 1.47
N ALA A 388 -17.00 6.86 2.01
CA ALA A 388 -18.28 6.71 1.33
C ALA A 388 -18.99 8.06 1.12
N ALA A 389 -18.95 8.94 2.12
CA ALA A 389 -19.46 10.31 2.00
C ALA A 389 -18.71 11.08 0.92
N LEU A 390 -17.38 11.06 0.95
CA LEU A 390 -16.54 11.75 -0.05
C LEU A 390 -16.76 11.23 -1.46
N ILE A 391 -16.88 9.91 -1.64
CA ILE A 391 -17.15 9.31 -2.95
C ILE A 391 -18.53 9.73 -3.46
N SER A 392 -19.52 9.84 -2.57
CA SER A 392 -20.85 10.33 -2.91
C SER A 392 -20.83 11.80 -3.34
N ASP A 393 -20.04 12.65 -2.68
CA ASP A 393 -19.83 14.05 -3.08
C ASP A 393 -19.18 14.16 -4.47
N VAL A 394 -18.16 13.31 -4.74
CA VAL A 394 -17.52 13.24 -6.06
C VAL A 394 -18.52 12.81 -7.14
N ARG A 395 -19.38 11.84 -6.84
CA ARG A 395 -20.45 11.41 -7.76
C ARG A 395 -21.40 12.57 -8.06
N GLU A 396 -21.86 13.28 -7.04
CA GLU A 396 -22.80 14.39 -7.19
C GLU A 396 -22.20 15.52 -8.03
N MET A 397 -20.91 15.84 -7.82
CA MET A 397 -20.18 16.80 -8.65
C MET A 397 -20.17 16.39 -10.13
N ILE A 398 -19.88 15.12 -10.44
CA ILE A 398 -19.86 14.62 -11.83
C ILE A 398 -21.27 14.68 -12.44
N LEU A 399 -22.29 14.29 -11.67
CA LEU A 399 -23.68 14.29 -12.12
C LEU A 399 -24.19 15.70 -12.41
N ARG A 400 -23.93 16.67 -11.52
CA ARG A 400 -24.29 18.08 -11.71
C ARG A 400 -23.68 18.64 -13.00
N LYS A 401 -22.43 18.29 -13.29
CA LYS A 401 -21.77 18.70 -14.54
C LYS A 401 -22.42 18.07 -15.77
N HIS A 402 -22.68 16.77 -15.76
CA HIS A 402 -23.41 16.11 -16.86
C HIS A 402 -24.79 16.73 -17.11
N LEU A 403 -25.52 17.07 -16.06
CA LEU A 403 -26.84 17.72 -16.18
C LEU A 403 -26.72 19.13 -16.77
N GLN A 404 -25.73 19.91 -16.36
CA GLN A 404 -25.45 21.23 -16.96
C GLN A 404 -25.15 21.10 -18.46
N ASP A 405 -24.24 20.21 -18.83
CA ASP A 405 -23.85 19.96 -20.22
C ASP A 405 -25.03 19.45 -21.07
N SER A 406 -25.93 18.65 -20.48
CA SER A 406 -27.13 18.11 -21.15
C SER A 406 -28.27 19.14 -21.26
N SER A 407 -28.41 20.05 -20.29
CA SER A 407 -29.42 21.12 -20.29
C SER A 407 -29.09 22.28 -21.23
N LEU A 408 -27.86 22.32 -21.75
CA LEU A 408 -27.36 23.30 -22.71
C LEU A 408 -27.45 22.82 -24.17
N MET A 409 -28.02 21.63 -24.42
CA MET A 409 -28.56 21.22 -25.72
C MET A 409 -30.06 21.48 -25.78
#